data_AF-G0PNP6-F1
#
_entry.id   AF-G0PNP6-F1
#
_cell.length_a   1.000
_cell.length_b   1.000
_cell.length_c   1.000
_cell.angle_alpha   90.00
_cell.angle_beta   90.00
_cell.angle_gamma   90.00
#
_symmetry.space_group_name_H-M   'P 1'
#
loop_
_entity.id
_entity.type
_entity.pdbx_description
1 polymer ?
#
loop_
_entity_poly.entity_id
_entity_poly.type
_entity_poly.pdbx_seq_one_letter_code
_entity_poly.pdbx_strand_id
1 'polypeptide(L)'
;IHERVGASIGNFTDEEAKMLCHKDLQAIQDSIRGRFLFGDKITPADCTVFGEFASAYYPFPNKFSRIIDSHYPKIRDYCDRIIEELWAQDFTI
;
A
#
# COMPACT_ATOMS: atom_id res chain seq x y z
N ILE A 1 12.17 20.42 -5.16
CA ILE A 1 11.37 19.17 -5.05
C ILE A 1 9.89 19.46 -5.33
N HIS A 2 9.26 20.43 -4.66
CA HIS A 2 7.85 20.79 -4.87
C HIS A 2 7.46 21.13 -6.32
N GLU A 3 8.32 21.80 -7.08
CA GLU A 3 8.00 22.20 -8.47
C GLU A 3 7.87 21.02 -9.45
N ARG A 4 8.72 19.99 -9.28
CA ARG A 4 8.65 18.76 -10.10
C ARG A 4 7.45 17.90 -9.72
N VAL A 5 7.19 17.79 -8.42
CA VAL A 5 6.03 17.08 -7.88
C VAL A 5 4.74 17.74 -8.40
N GLY A 6 4.66 19.07 -8.31
CA GLY A 6 3.54 19.86 -8.84
C GLY A 6 3.27 19.63 -10.33
N ALA A 7 4.32 19.51 -11.15
CA ALA A 7 4.20 19.26 -12.57
C ALA A 7 3.74 17.82 -12.92
N SER A 8 4.04 16.83 -12.07
CA SER A 8 3.71 15.42 -12.32
C SER A 8 2.39 14.98 -11.71
N ILE A 9 2.14 15.33 -10.45
CA ILE A 9 0.96 14.87 -9.71
C ILE A 9 -0.08 15.98 -9.51
N GLY A 10 0.31 17.24 -9.66
CA GLY A 10 -0.53 18.41 -9.40
C GLY A 10 -0.06 19.21 -8.18
N ASN A 11 -0.40 20.49 -8.16
CA ASN A 11 -0.11 21.37 -7.02
C ASN A 11 -1.18 21.18 -5.95
N PHE A 12 -0.93 20.26 -5.02
CA PHE A 12 -1.79 20.04 -3.86
C PHE A 12 -1.18 20.68 -2.62
N THR A 13 -2.06 21.18 -1.75
CA THR A 13 -1.71 21.42 -0.36
C THR A 13 -1.44 20.09 0.36
N ASP A 14 -0.74 20.15 1.49
CA ASP A 14 -0.47 18.95 2.29
C ASP A 14 -1.75 18.23 2.74
N GLU A 15 -2.83 18.97 3.00
CA GLU A 15 -4.12 18.40 3.41
C GLU A 15 -4.86 17.74 2.23
N GLU A 16 -4.83 18.33 1.04
CA GLU A 16 -5.38 17.71 -0.16
C GLU A 16 -4.61 16.44 -0.53
N ALA A 17 -3.28 16.47 -0.44
CA ALA A 17 -2.44 15.29 -0.68
C ALA A 17 -2.73 14.16 0.33
N LYS A 18 -2.90 14.50 1.62
CA LYS A 18 -3.33 13.53 2.63
C LYS A 18 -4.72 12.96 2.32
N MET A 19 -5.68 13.81 1.97
CA MET A 19 -7.04 13.40 1.63
C MET A 19 -7.04 12.41 0.44
N LEU A 20 -6.29 12.73 -0.61
CA LEU A 20 -6.12 11.84 -1.77
C LEU A 20 -5.50 10.50 -1.37
N CYS A 21 -4.43 10.53 -0.58
CA CYS A 21 -3.80 9.31 -0.07
C CYS A 21 -4.80 8.42 0.70
N HIS A 22 -5.59 9.00 1.61
CA HIS A 22 -6.61 8.26 2.35
C HIS A 22 -7.70 7.69 1.44
N LYS A 23 -8.12 8.44 0.42
CA LYS A 23 -9.10 7.99 -0.57
C LYS A 23 -8.59 6.79 -1.37
N ASP A 24 -7.34 6.84 -1.83
CA ASP A 24 -6.72 5.76 -2.61
C ASP A 24 -6.51 4.51 -1.76
N LEU A 25 -6.04 4.66 -0.52
CA LEU A 25 -5.89 3.56 0.43
C LEU A 25 -7.24 2.92 0.78
N GLN A 26 -8.29 3.72 0.96
CA GLN A 26 -9.64 3.20 1.15
C GLN A 26 -10.11 2.40 -0.07
N ALA A 27 -9.87 2.88 -1.28
CA ALA A 27 -10.23 2.16 -2.50
C ALA A 27 -9.49 0.82 -2.64
N ILE A 28 -8.21 0.77 -2.28
CA ILE A 28 -7.44 -0.49 -2.22
C ILE A 28 -8.09 -1.44 -1.19
N GLN A 29 -8.38 -0.94 0.00
CA GLN A 29 -8.97 -1.74 1.07
C GLN A 29 -10.35 -2.33 0.70
N ASP A 30 -11.18 -1.53 0.02
CA ASP A 30 -12.51 -1.93 -0.47
C ASP A 30 -12.40 -2.88 -1.68
N SER A 31 -11.29 -2.80 -2.41
CA SER A 31 -11.00 -3.70 -3.50
C SER A 31 -10.65 -5.10 -3.02
N ILE A 32 -10.17 -5.30 -1.78
CA ILE A 32 -9.89 -6.63 -1.19
C ILE A 32 -11.20 -7.38 -0.90
N ARG A 33 -11.56 -8.31 -1.80
CA ARG A 33 -12.81 -9.10 -1.80
C ARG A 33 -12.63 -10.61 -1.53
N GLY A 34 -11.49 -11.00 -0.97
CA GLY A 34 -11.18 -12.37 -0.56
C GLY A 34 -9.89 -12.40 0.24
N ARG A 35 -8.98 -13.34 -0.06
CA ARG A 35 -7.61 -13.28 0.49
C ARG A 35 -6.78 -12.12 -0.10
N PHE A 36 -7.01 -11.79 -1.37
CA PHE A 36 -6.29 -10.77 -2.14
C PHE A 36 -7.27 -9.72 -2.72
N LEU A 37 -6.82 -8.83 -3.62
CA LEU A 37 -7.67 -7.78 -4.19
C LEU A 37 -8.94 -8.40 -4.80
N PHE A 38 -8.85 -9.09 -5.93
CA PHE A 38 -10.06 -9.50 -6.67
C PHE A 38 -10.49 -10.97 -6.43
N GLY A 39 -10.05 -11.59 -5.34
CA GLY A 39 -10.43 -12.95 -4.98
C GLY A 39 -9.36 -13.69 -4.17
N ASP A 40 -9.23 -15.00 -4.40
CA ASP A 40 -8.40 -15.88 -3.56
C ASP A 40 -7.04 -16.25 -4.17
N LYS A 41 -6.74 -15.77 -5.39
CA LYS A 41 -5.45 -15.98 -6.05
C LYS A 41 -4.74 -14.64 -6.28
N ILE A 42 -3.41 -14.65 -6.17
CA ILE A 42 -2.57 -13.52 -6.52
C ILE A 42 -2.66 -13.25 -8.03
N THR A 43 -2.82 -11.98 -8.37
CA THR A 43 -2.85 -11.47 -9.75
C THR A 43 -1.77 -10.41 -9.96
N PRO A 44 -1.49 -9.99 -11.21
CA PRO A 44 -0.58 -8.88 -11.47
C PRO A 44 -0.99 -7.57 -10.77
N ALA A 45 -2.29 -7.37 -10.52
CA ALA A 45 -2.76 -6.21 -9.76
C ALA A 45 -2.27 -6.27 -8.30
N ASP A 46 -2.30 -7.46 -7.69
CA ASP A 46 -1.80 -7.67 -6.34
C ASP A 46 -0.30 -7.42 -6.26
N CYS A 47 0.47 -7.95 -7.22
CA CYS A 47 1.92 -7.71 -7.32
C CYS A 47 2.25 -6.22 -7.49
N THR A 48 1.43 -5.48 -8.23
CA THR A 48 1.64 -4.04 -8.46
C THR A 48 1.39 -3.25 -7.18
N VAL A 49 0.25 -3.47 -6.52
CA VAL A 49 -0.06 -2.82 -5.24
C VAL A 49 0.96 -3.19 -4.17
N PHE A 50 1.35 -4.47 -4.10
CA PHE A 50 2.36 -4.94 -3.17
C PHE A 50 3.73 -4.31 -3.44
N GLY A 51 4.19 -4.22 -4.68
CA GLY A 51 5.49 -3.63 -5.01
C GLY A 51 5.58 -2.16 -4.60
N GLU A 52 4.55 -1.37 -4.90
CA GLU A 52 4.47 0.03 -4.49
C GLU A 52 4.42 0.16 -2.97
N PHE A 53 3.53 -0.61 -2.33
CA PHE A 53 3.36 -0.59 -0.88
C PHE A 53 4.63 -1.02 -0.16
N ALA A 54 5.24 -2.13 -0.57
CA ALA A 54 6.43 -2.68 0.07
C ALA A 54 7.61 -1.70 0.01
N SER A 55 7.75 -1.00 -1.12
CA SER A 55 8.77 0.03 -1.31
C SER A 55 8.55 1.26 -0.42
N ALA A 56 7.30 1.59 -0.07
CA ALA A 56 6.97 2.75 0.76
C ALA A 56 6.88 2.43 2.26
N TYR A 57 6.44 1.22 2.62
CA TYR A 57 6.11 0.83 3.98
C TYR A 57 7.29 0.21 4.74
N TYR A 58 8.00 -0.76 4.14
CA TYR A 58 8.99 -1.57 4.86
C TYR A 58 10.39 -0.93 5.10
N PRO A 59 10.92 0.02 4.28
CA PRO A 59 12.32 0.44 4.44
C PRO A 59 12.67 1.09 5.79
N PHE A 60 11.80 1.94 6.33
CA PHE A 60 11.99 2.61 7.63
C PHE A 60 10.68 3.26 8.12
N PRO A 61 10.48 3.43 9.44
CA PRO A 61 9.30 4.13 9.97
C PRO A 61 9.17 5.54 9.43
N ASN A 62 8.04 5.85 8.79
CA ASN A 62 7.81 7.13 8.12
C ASN A 62 6.33 7.56 8.24
N LYS A 63 5.96 8.67 7.59
CA LYS A 63 4.59 9.19 7.64
C LYS A 63 3.57 8.21 7.04
N PHE A 64 3.91 7.56 5.93
CA PHE A 64 3.06 6.57 5.27
C PHE A 64 2.90 5.33 6.14
N SER A 65 3.99 4.77 6.67
CA SER A 65 3.90 3.58 7.54
C SER A 65 3.01 3.82 8.77
N ARG A 66 3.12 5.00 9.40
CA ARG A 66 2.25 5.41 10.52
C ARG A 66 0.78 5.51 10.12
N ILE A 67 0.46 6.00 8.91
CA ILE A 67 -0.93 6.07 8.41
C ILE A 67 -1.50 4.66 8.25
N ILE A 68 -0.73 3.75 7.66
CA ILE A 68 -1.17 2.37 7.46
C ILE A 68 -1.42 1.67 8.80
N ASP A 69 -0.46 1.74 9.72
CA ASP A 69 -0.55 1.07 11.02
C ASP A 69 -1.74 1.57 11.85
N SER A 70 -2.14 2.83 11.69
CA SER A 70 -3.21 3.44 12.47
C SER A 70 -4.59 3.35 11.82
N HIS A 71 -4.70 3.42 10.48
CA HIS A 71 -5.99 3.55 9.79
C HIS A 71 -6.30 2.39 8.83
N TYR A 72 -5.29 1.64 8.36
CA TYR A 72 -5.46 0.62 7.32
C TYR A 72 -4.79 -0.72 7.66
N PRO A 73 -5.03 -1.32 8.85
CA PRO A 73 -4.45 -2.60 9.22
C PRO A 73 -4.82 -3.73 8.25
N LYS A 74 -6.00 -3.68 7.61
CA LYS A 74 -6.41 -4.67 6.60
C LYS A 74 -5.47 -4.72 5.38
N ILE A 75 -4.86 -3.60 5.01
CA ILE A 75 -3.87 -3.55 3.92
C ILE A 75 -2.57 -4.23 4.38
N ARG A 76 -2.14 -3.97 5.62
CA ARG A 76 -0.98 -4.64 6.21
C ARG A 76 -1.16 -6.16 6.24
N ASP A 77 -2.29 -6.64 6.75
CA ASP A 77 -2.60 -8.08 6.78
C ASP A 77 -2.65 -8.68 5.36
N TYR A 78 -3.10 -7.91 4.38
CA TYR A 78 -3.08 -8.32 2.97
C TYR A 78 -1.66 -8.48 2.42
N CYS A 79 -0.75 -7.55 2.74
CA CYS A 79 0.65 -7.67 2.35
C CYS A 79 1.34 -8.85 3.05
N ASP A 80 1.05 -9.07 4.34
CA ASP A 80 1.57 -10.21 5.10
C ASP A 80 1.14 -11.54 4.44
N ARG A 81 -0.13 -11.66 4.01
CA ARG A 81 -0.60 -12.84 3.25
C ARG A 81 0.14 -13.07 1.93
N ILE A 82 0.51 -12.00 1.21
CA ILE A 82 1.30 -12.12 -0.02
C ILE A 82 2.69 -12.62 0.30
N ILE A 83 3.30 -12.11 1.38
CA ILE A 83 4.63 -12.52 1.81
C ILE A 83 4.64 -14.00 2.19
N GLU A 84 3.64 -14.43 2.96
CA GLU A 84 3.46 -15.83 3.34
C GLU A 84 3.23 -16.73 2.12
N GLU A 85 2.50 -16.29 1.09
CA GLU A 85 2.20 -17.12 -0.08
C GLU A 85 3.41 -17.25 -1.04
N LEU A 86 4.17 -16.17 -1.23
CA LEU A 86 5.24 -16.13 -2.24
C LEU A 86 6.63 -16.42 -1.67
N TRP A 87 6.88 -16.05 -0.41
CA TRP A 87 8.20 -16.06 0.23
C TRP A 87 8.17 -16.72 1.61
N ALA A 88 7.30 -17.71 1.81
CA ALA A 88 7.11 -18.43 3.08
C ALA A 88 8.43 -18.89 3.75
N GLN A 89 9.44 -19.23 2.94
CA GLN A 89 10.70 -19.83 3.38
C GLN A 89 11.90 -18.87 3.31
N ASP A 90 11.75 -17.69 2.71
CA ASP A 90 12.87 -16.77 2.50
C ASP A 90 13.24 -16.01 3.79
N PHE A 91 12.34 -16.01 4.77
CA PHE A 91 12.49 -15.29 6.05
C PHE A 91 12.42 -16.20 7.28
N THR A 92 12.43 -17.52 7.10
CA THR A 92 12.57 -18.49 8.20
C THR A 92 14.04 -18.66 8.59
N ILE A 93 14.33 -18.60 9.90
CA ILE A 93 15.67 -18.83 10.50
C ILE A 93 16.00 -20.32 10.51
#